data_AF-A0A9E5C2Y5-F1
#
_entry.id   AF-A0A9E5C2Y5-F1
#
_cell.length_a   1.000
_cell.length_b   1.000
_cell.length_c   1.000
_cell.angle_alpha   90.00
_cell.angle_beta   90.00
_cell.angle_gamma   90.00
#
_symmetry.space_group_name_H-M   'P 1'
#
loop_
_entity.id
_entity.type
_entity.pdbx_description
1 polymer ?
#
loop_
_entity_poly.entity_id
_entity_poly.type
_entity_poly.pdbx_seq_one_letter_code
_entity_poly.pdbx_strand_id
1 'polypeptide(L)'
;MVLDKATFGADESVLEFMVLEKGELPPEFSGYQVVREGDLDNEAMAEQGFEGNTAQRFRDAGRVTGFMREFGQTASMVAQDGFNFLSATVVHLFDNPNSVSGWMHDVFLKDFEDHVGESVGEDHQLISAHRLEPTGFFDEAVALRVLQGGPSGLISSTVVDFRVGRILGVAFVGTVGDHQRLDLAAELGLALERRIVRIVLGGG
;
A
#
# COMPACT_ATOMS: atom_id res chain seq x y z
N MET A 1 -22.62 -4.28 3.63
CA MET A 1 -23.94 -3.92 3.04
C MET A 1 -24.21 -2.42 2.94
N VAL A 2 -23.91 -1.57 3.94
CA VAL A 2 -24.01 -0.09 3.81
C VAL A 2 -22.75 0.51 3.18
N LEU A 3 -21.57 0.09 3.66
CA LEU A 3 -20.27 0.50 3.13
C LEU A 3 -20.10 0.12 1.64
N ASP A 4 -20.44 -1.12 1.26
CA ASP A 4 -20.38 -1.54 -0.15
C ASP A 4 -21.16 -0.59 -1.05
N LYS A 5 -22.41 -0.28 -0.69
CA LYS A 5 -23.26 0.65 -1.45
C LYS A 5 -22.70 2.06 -1.49
N ALA A 6 -22.13 2.54 -0.39
CA ALA A 6 -21.55 3.87 -0.32
C ALA A 6 -20.32 3.99 -1.24
N THR A 7 -19.49 2.95 -1.30
CA THR A 7 -18.29 2.94 -2.17
C THR A 7 -18.60 2.94 -3.66
N PHE A 8 -19.80 2.52 -4.08
CA PHE A 8 -20.26 2.70 -5.47
C PHE A 8 -20.49 4.17 -5.86
N GLY A 9 -20.67 5.06 -4.88
CA GLY A 9 -20.78 6.50 -5.13
C GLY A 9 -19.43 7.21 -5.25
N ALA A 10 -18.33 6.57 -4.86
CA ALA A 10 -16.99 7.12 -5.09
C ALA A 10 -16.62 7.00 -6.57
N ASP A 11 -15.84 7.93 -7.10
CA ASP A 11 -15.20 7.84 -8.41
C ASP A 11 -13.72 8.26 -8.30
N GLU A 12 -13.04 8.38 -9.42
CA GLU A 12 -11.62 8.72 -9.46
C GLU A 12 -11.32 10.08 -8.82
N SER A 13 -12.25 11.03 -8.91
CA SER A 13 -12.07 12.41 -8.42
C SER A 13 -12.01 12.53 -6.91
N VAL A 14 -12.46 11.50 -6.17
CA VAL A 14 -12.46 11.51 -4.70
C VAL A 14 -11.30 10.75 -4.08
N LEU A 15 -10.48 10.05 -4.87
CA LEU A 15 -9.42 9.19 -4.37
C LEU A 15 -8.30 9.97 -3.67
N GLU A 16 -7.96 11.15 -4.17
CA GLU A 16 -6.93 12.02 -3.57
C GLU A 16 -7.27 12.44 -2.13
N PHE A 17 -8.56 12.54 -1.81
CA PHE A 17 -9.03 12.89 -0.48
C PHE A 17 -9.07 11.70 0.47
N MET A 18 -8.98 10.47 -0.04
CA MET A 18 -9.05 9.27 0.79
C MET A 18 -7.70 8.87 1.38
N VAL A 19 -6.58 9.14 0.71
CA VAL A 19 -5.25 8.88 1.27
C VAL A 19 -4.94 9.82 2.43
N LEU A 20 -4.12 9.38 3.38
CA LEU A 20 -3.83 10.15 4.60
C LEU A 20 -3.17 11.48 4.28
N GLU A 21 -3.40 12.46 5.14
CA GLU A 21 -2.59 13.67 5.19
C GLU A 21 -1.56 13.60 6.29
N LYS A 22 -0.54 14.45 6.21
CA LYS A 22 0.57 14.47 7.18
C LYS A 22 0.09 14.55 8.64
N GLY A 23 -0.95 15.31 8.91
CA GLY A 23 -1.51 15.48 10.26
C GLY A 23 -2.20 14.23 10.83
N GLU A 24 -2.42 13.21 10.00
CA GLU A 24 -3.07 11.96 10.37
C GLU A 24 -2.08 10.80 10.51
N LEU A 25 -0.79 11.03 10.24
CA LEU A 25 0.24 10.03 10.40
C LEU A 25 0.53 9.74 11.89
N PRO A 26 0.88 8.48 12.23
CA PRO A 26 1.38 8.14 13.56
C PRO A 26 2.55 9.03 14.02
N PRO A 27 2.74 9.23 15.34
CA PRO A 27 3.79 10.08 15.89
C PRO A 27 5.21 9.74 15.38
N GLU A 28 5.46 8.46 15.10
CA GLU A 28 6.70 7.93 14.49
C GLU A 28 7.09 8.67 13.19
N PHE A 29 6.10 9.15 12.43
CA PHE A 29 6.29 9.83 11.15
C PHE A 29 6.08 11.35 11.22
N SER A 30 6.00 11.93 12.42
CA SER A 30 5.76 13.37 12.61
C SER A 30 6.77 14.29 11.91
N GLY A 31 8.00 13.82 11.73
CA GLY A 31 9.07 14.52 11.00
C GLY A 31 9.02 14.38 9.48
N TYR A 32 8.13 13.54 8.94
CA TYR A 32 8.10 13.24 7.52
C TYR A 32 7.38 14.34 6.72
N GLN A 33 7.68 14.39 5.42
CA GLN A 33 7.02 15.26 4.45
C GLN A 33 6.50 14.43 3.29
N VAL A 34 5.52 14.95 2.56
CA VAL A 34 5.13 14.37 1.27
C VAL A 34 6.35 14.46 0.34
N VAL A 35 6.83 13.31 -0.11
CA VAL A 35 7.96 13.21 -1.06
C VAL A 35 7.48 12.85 -2.45
N ARG A 36 6.35 12.15 -2.54
CA ARG A 36 5.70 11.78 -3.80
C ARG A 36 4.19 11.63 -3.56
N GLU A 37 3.40 12.12 -4.51
CA GLU A 37 1.96 11.88 -4.56
C GLU A 37 1.46 11.95 -5.98
N GLY A 38 0.31 11.36 -6.24
CA GLY A 38 -0.38 11.48 -7.53
C GLY A 38 -1.21 10.26 -7.90
N ASP A 39 -1.80 10.38 -9.08
CA ASP A 39 -2.56 9.31 -9.71
C ASP A 39 -1.67 8.10 -9.97
N LEU A 40 -2.27 6.93 -9.83
CA LEU A 40 -1.65 5.65 -10.02
C LEU A 40 -2.56 4.83 -10.93
N ASP A 41 -2.49 5.08 -12.24
CA ASP A 41 -3.26 4.33 -13.23
C ASP A 41 -2.70 2.91 -13.43
N ASN A 42 -3.30 2.13 -14.34
CA ASN A 42 -2.89 0.73 -14.56
C ASN A 42 -1.54 0.64 -15.30
N GLU A 43 -1.23 1.64 -16.12
CA GLU A 43 0.03 1.79 -16.85
C GLU A 43 1.17 2.05 -15.88
N ALA A 44 1.03 3.02 -14.98
CA ALA A 44 2.00 3.35 -13.94
C ALA A 44 2.24 2.16 -12.98
N MET A 45 1.19 1.42 -12.61
CA MET A 45 1.34 0.19 -11.83
C MET A 45 2.16 -0.88 -12.56
N ALA A 46 1.99 -1.01 -13.88
CA ALA A 46 2.67 -2.03 -14.66
C ALA A 46 4.16 -1.69 -14.83
N GLU A 47 4.46 -0.41 -15.01
CA GLU A 47 5.85 0.08 -15.10
C GLU A 47 6.61 -0.04 -13.77
N GLN A 48 5.91 0.08 -12.63
CA GLN A 48 6.52 0.06 -11.30
C GLN A 48 6.46 -1.31 -10.61
N GLY A 49 5.71 -2.26 -11.17
CA GLY A 49 5.53 -3.60 -10.62
C GLY A 49 6.61 -4.60 -11.08
N PHE A 50 6.39 -5.88 -10.77
CA PHE A 50 7.23 -6.97 -11.26
C PHE A 50 7.30 -7.04 -12.80
N GLU A 51 8.42 -7.54 -13.32
CA GLU A 51 8.60 -7.75 -14.75
C GLU A 51 7.47 -8.63 -15.32
N GLY A 52 6.97 -8.28 -16.51
CA GLY A 52 5.86 -9.00 -17.14
C GLY A 52 4.47 -8.54 -16.69
N ASN A 53 4.35 -7.66 -15.69
CA ASN A 53 3.09 -6.99 -15.41
C ASN A 53 2.64 -6.10 -16.58
N THR A 54 1.33 -6.08 -16.81
CA THR A 54 0.72 -5.24 -17.85
C THR A 54 -0.50 -4.53 -17.31
N ALA A 55 -0.78 -3.35 -17.85
CA ALA A 55 -2.00 -2.61 -17.50
C ALA A 55 -3.26 -3.43 -17.78
N GLN A 56 -3.24 -4.29 -18.80
CA GLN A 56 -4.37 -5.16 -19.11
C GLN A 56 -4.61 -6.22 -18.02
N ARG A 57 -3.55 -6.82 -17.45
CA ARG A 57 -3.67 -7.75 -16.33
C ARG A 57 -4.42 -7.11 -15.16
N PHE A 58 -4.11 -5.86 -14.83
CA PHE A 58 -4.76 -5.16 -13.72
C PHE A 58 -6.21 -4.78 -14.04
N ARG A 59 -6.50 -4.38 -15.29
CA ARG A 59 -7.88 -4.20 -15.75
C ARG A 59 -8.69 -5.49 -15.66
N ASP A 60 -8.12 -6.62 -16.07
CA ASP A 60 -8.78 -7.93 -16.02
C ASP A 60 -9.03 -8.39 -14.57
N ALA A 61 -8.18 -7.97 -13.63
CA ALA A 61 -8.40 -8.15 -12.19
C ALA A 61 -9.48 -7.20 -11.62
N GLY A 62 -10.05 -6.31 -12.45
CA GLY A 62 -11.10 -5.36 -12.08
C GLY A 62 -10.61 -4.06 -11.44
N ARG A 63 -9.31 -3.74 -11.57
CA ARG A 63 -8.74 -2.47 -11.09
C ARG A 63 -9.04 -1.35 -12.08
N VAL A 64 -9.65 -0.28 -11.59
CA VAL A 64 -9.96 0.93 -12.36
C VAL A 64 -8.75 1.87 -12.34
N THR A 65 -8.37 2.37 -11.17
CA THR A 65 -7.25 3.30 -10.97
C THR A 65 -6.85 3.35 -9.49
N GLY A 66 -5.95 4.26 -9.10
CA GLY A 66 -5.64 4.55 -7.71
C GLY A 66 -5.03 5.93 -7.51
N PHE A 67 -4.81 6.28 -6.26
CA PHE A 67 -4.07 7.48 -5.86
C PHE A 67 -3.14 7.11 -4.72
N MET A 68 -1.92 7.64 -4.73
CA MET A 68 -0.93 7.38 -3.69
C MET A 68 -0.40 8.67 -3.06
N ARG A 69 -0.09 8.58 -1.77
CA ARG A 69 0.72 9.59 -1.08
C ARG A 69 1.80 8.91 -0.26
N GLU A 70 3.02 9.32 -0.51
CA GLU A 70 4.24 8.79 0.07
C GLU A 70 4.92 9.88 0.91
N PHE A 71 5.38 9.46 2.08
CA PHE A 71 5.99 10.30 3.08
C PHE A 71 7.39 9.79 3.38
N GLY A 72 8.35 10.70 3.34
CA GLY A 72 9.74 10.43 3.67
C GLY A 72 10.33 11.58 4.49
N GLN A 73 11.49 11.35 5.10
CA GLN A 73 12.21 12.44 5.74
C GLN A 73 12.95 13.29 4.70
N THR A 74 12.94 14.61 4.91
CA THR A 74 13.70 15.57 4.08
C THR A 74 15.12 15.85 4.60
N ALA A 75 15.50 15.30 5.76
CA ALA A 75 16.78 15.57 6.41
C ALA A 75 17.82 14.46 6.15
N SER A 76 19.10 14.86 6.14
CA SER A 76 20.29 14.01 5.98
C SER A 76 20.58 13.15 7.22
N MET A 77 19.59 12.39 7.70
CA MET A 77 19.81 11.39 8.74
C MET A 77 20.58 10.22 8.14
N VAL A 78 21.56 9.71 8.90
CA VAL A 78 22.25 8.48 8.54
C VAL A 78 21.24 7.35 8.63
N ALA A 79 20.94 6.73 7.50
CA ALA A 79 20.13 5.53 7.39
C ALA A 79 20.82 4.39 8.17
N GLN A 80 20.41 4.23 9.42
CA GLN A 80 20.89 3.17 10.31
C GLN A 80 19.90 2.00 10.34
N ASP A 81 20.35 0.83 10.75
CA ASP A 81 19.49 -0.34 10.91
C ASP A 81 18.25 -0.01 11.76
N GLY A 82 17.09 -0.46 11.31
CA GLY A 82 15.79 -0.20 11.93
C GLY A 82 15.18 1.17 11.61
N PHE A 83 15.87 2.05 10.88
CA PHE A 83 15.33 3.33 10.44
C PHE A 83 14.18 3.11 9.46
N ASN A 84 12.98 3.57 9.81
CA ASN A 84 11.90 3.71 8.85
C ASN A 84 12.29 4.87 7.93
N PHE A 85 12.42 4.61 6.62
CA PHE A 85 12.79 5.63 5.64
C PHE A 85 11.59 6.13 4.85
N LEU A 86 10.51 5.34 4.82
CA LEU A 86 9.32 5.61 4.04
C LEU A 86 8.07 5.14 4.76
N SER A 87 7.00 5.90 4.60
CA SER A 87 5.63 5.48 4.85
C SER A 87 4.77 5.88 3.65
N ALA A 88 3.83 5.06 3.23
CA ALA A 88 2.90 5.44 2.18
C ALA A 88 1.49 4.94 2.46
N THR A 89 0.51 5.67 1.93
CA THR A 89 -0.87 5.23 1.86
C THR A 89 -1.37 5.31 0.43
N VAL A 90 -2.02 4.26 -0.02
CA VAL A 90 -2.58 4.15 -1.37
C VAL A 90 -4.04 3.77 -1.26
N VAL A 91 -4.86 4.30 -2.16
CA VAL A 91 -6.22 3.80 -2.39
C VAL A 91 -6.35 3.37 -3.83
N HIS A 92 -6.96 2.22 -4.05
CA HIS A 92 -7.31 1.74 -5.38
C HIS A 92 -8.81 1.59 -5.52
N LEU A 93 -9.31 1.98 -6.68
CA LEU A 93 -10.69 1.82 -7.07
C LEU A 93 -10.85 0.55 -7.90
N PHE A 94 -11.81 -0.29 -7.53
CA PHE A 94 -12.16 -1.50 -8.27
C PHE A 94 -13.61 -1.44 -8.79
N ASP A 95 -13.90 -2.28 -9.78
CA ASP A 95 -15.24 -2.44 -10.33
C ASP A 95 -16.24 -2.93 -9.28
N ASN A 96 -15.80 -3.84 -8.40
CA ASN A 96 -16.64 -4.45 -7.38
C ASN A 96 -15.82 -4.99 -6.17
N PRO A 97 -16.46 -5.25 -5.02
CA PRO A 97 -15.77 -5.75 -3.82
C PRO A 97 -15.11 -7.13 -3.95
N ASN A 98 -15.56 -7.99 -4.86
CA ASN A 98 -14.93 -9.30 -5.06
C ASN A 98 -13.60 -9.16 -5.80
N SER A 99 -13.50 -8.21 -6.73
CA SER A 99 -12.24 -7.87 -7.39
C SER A 99 -11.17 -7.38 -6.41
N VAL A 100 -11.57 -6.68 -5.34
CA VAL A 100 -10.64 -6.29 -4.27
C VAL A 100 -10.07 -7.52 -3.57
N SER A 101 -10.92 -8.46 -3.16
CA SER A 101 -10.48 -9.70 -2.51
C SER A 101 -9.59 -10.53 -3.44
N GLY A 102 -9.98 -10.69 -4.71
CA GLY A 102 -9.17 -11.34 -5.73
C GLY A 102 -7.80 -10.68 -5.91
N TRP A 103 -7.74 -9.34 -5.95
CA TRP A 103 -6.48 -8.62 -6.01
C TRP A 103 -5.56 -8.94 -4.82
N MET A 104 -6.09 -8.89 -3.61
CA MET A 104 -5.31 -9.11 -2.38
C MET A 104 -4.60 -10.47 -2.40
N HIS A 105 -5.27 -11.53 -2.86
CA HIS A 105 -4.71 -12.88 -2.85
C HIS A 105 -3.97 -13.25 -4.14
N ASP A 106 -4.55 -12.96 -5.30
CA ASP A 106 -4.09 -13.47 -6.59
C ASP A 106 -3.11 -12.52 -7.29
N VAL A 107 -3.04 -11.26 -6.87
CA VAL A 107 -2.07 -10.28 -7.37
C VAL A 107 -1.09 -9.93 -6.26
N PHE A 108 -1.54 -9.27 -5.19
CA PHE A 108 -0.62 -8.77 -4.16
C PHE A 108 0.17 -9.89 -3.48
N LEU A 109 -0.48 -10.79 -2.74
CA LEU A 109 0.25 -11.85 -2.04
C LEU A 109 0.99 -12.79 -3.00
N LYS A 110 0.28 -13.27 -4.03
CA LYS A 110 0.82 -14.26 -4.98
C LYS A 110 2.01 -13.73 -5.77
N ASP A 111 1.98 -12.48 -6.26
CA ASP A 111 3.10 -11.96 -7.04
C ASP A 111 4.36 -11.87 -6.20
N PHE A 112 4.29 -11.36 -4.98
CA PHE A 112 5.48 -11.32 -4.13
C PHE A 112 6.00 -12.71 -3.77
N GLU A 113 5.12 -13.71 -3.60
CA GLU A 113 5.53 -15.08 -3.31
C GLU A 113 6.16 -15.78 -4.52
N ASP A 114 5.58 -15.60 -5.71
CA ASP A 114 6.02 -16.25 -6.94
C ASP A 114 7.36 -15.68 -7.45
N HIS A 115 7.66 -14.41 -7.17
CA HIS A 115 8.88 -13.73 -7.66
C HIS A 115 10.01 -13.70 -6.62
N VAL A 116 9.94 -14.48 -5.53
CA VAL A 116 11.06 -14.61 -4.59
C VAL A 116 12.30 -15.16 -5.31
N GLY A 117 13.42 -14.47 -5.17
CA GLY A 117 14.68 -14.75 -5.86
C GLY A 117 14.87 -13.93 -7.14
N GLU A 118 13.87 -13.18 -7.58
CA GLU A 118 13.96 -12.32 -8.77
C GLU A 118 14.49 -10.92 -8.44
N SER A 119 14.95 -10.22 -9.49
CA SER A 119 15.38 -8.82 -9.41
C SER A 119 14.17 -7.91 -9.30
N VAL A 120 14.23 -6.92 -8.41
CA VAL A 120 13.13 -5.95 -8.17
C VAL A 120 13.55 -4.50 -8.44
N GLY A 121 14.56 -4.31 -9.30
CA GLY A 121 15.08 -3.01 -9.72
C GLY A 121 16.36 -2.59 -8.99
N GLU A 122 17.10 -1.62 -9.56
CA GLU A 122 18.31 -0.99 -8.99
C GLU A 122 19.29 -1.95 -8.28
N ASP A 123 19.60 -3.10 -8.90
CA ASP A 123 20.50 -4.14 -8.35
C ASP A 123 20.01 -4.80 -7.04
N HIS A 124 18.72 -4.69 -6.71
CA HIS A 124 18.09 -5.35 -5.58
C HIS A 124 17.41 -6.66 -5.99
N GLN A 125 17.48 -7.66 -5.12
CA GLN A 125 16.81 -8.94 -5.26
C GLN A 125 15.74 -9.08 -4.17
N LEU A 126 14.59 -9.64 -4.53
CA LEU A 126 13.59 -10.08 -3.57
C LEU A 126 14.07 -11.34 -2.84
N ILE A 127 14.46 -11.21 -1.58
CA ILE A 127 15.04 -12.31 -0.78
C ILE A 127 13.95 -13.20 -0.18
N SER A 128 12.88 -12.59 0.35
CA SER A 128 11.79 -13.34 0.98
C SER A 128 10.50 -12.54 1.03
N ALA A 129 9.37 -13.24 0.99
CA ALA A 129 8.04 -12.71 1.26
C ALA A 129 7.38 -13.56 2.36
N HIS A 130 6.87 -12.90 3.40
CA HIS A 130 6.24 -13.55 4.54
C HIS A 130 4.87 -12.94 4.81
N ARG A 131 3.81 -13.77 4.73
CA ARG A 131 2.47 -13.36 5.14
C ARG A 131 2.44 -13.02 6.63
N LEU A 132 1.68 -11.99 6.96
CA LEU A 132 1.43 -11.54 8.31
C LEU A 132 -0.08 -11.45 8.56
N GLU A 133 -0.48 -11.45 9.83
CA GLU A 133 -1.89 -11.39 10.23
C GLU A 133 -2.22 -10.00 10.81
N PRO A 134 -2.75 -9.06 10.01
CA PRO A 134 -3.21 -7.78 10.51
C PRO A 134 -4.51 -7.97 11.31
N THR A 135 -4.75 -7.12 12.31
CA THR A 135 -5.96 -7.17 13.13
C THR A 135 -6.57 -5.78 13.30
N GLY A 136 -7.87 -5.74 13.62
CA GLY A 136 -8.59 -4.49 13.92
C GLY A 136 -9.32 -3.84 12.74
N PHE A 137 -9.11 -4.31 11.51
CA PHE A 137 -9.85 -3.86 10.33
C PHE A 137 -11.31 -4.33 10.36
N PHE A 138 -12.20 -3.57 9.73
CA PHE A 138 -13.63 -3.86 9.74
C PHE A 138 -14.01 -5.08 8.89
N ASP A 139 -13.31 -5.27 7.77
CA ASP A 139 -13.54 -6.33 6.79
C ASP A 139 -12.22 -7.09 6.55
N GLU A 140 -12.08 -7.73 5.39
CA GLU A 140 -10.88 -8.44 4.98
C GLU A 140 -9.63 -7.55 4.95
N ALA A 141 -8.55 -8.04 5.57
CA ALA A 141 -7.23 -7.45 5.51
C ALA A 141 -6.16 -8.56 5.41
N VAL A 142 -5.13 -8.31 4.61
CA VAL A 142 -3.95 -9.17 4.49
C VAL A 142 -2.70 -8.33 4.65
N ALA A 143 -1.62 -8.93 5.11
CA ALA A 143 -0.36 -8.23 5.22
C ALA A 143 0.81 -9.09 4.77
N LEU A 144 1.85 -8.43 4.29
CA LEU A 144 3.06 -9.05 3.81
C LEU A 144 4.29 -8.30 4.31
N ARG A 145 5.29 -9.05 4.74
CA ARG A 145 6.65 -8.56 4.93
C ARG A 145 7.51 -9.02 3.77
N VAL A 146 8.13 -8.07 3.11
CA VAL A 146 9.02 -8.29 1.98
C VAL A 146 10.43 -7.91 2.43
N LEU A 147 11.41 -8.77 2.17
CA LEU A 147 12.83 -8.48 2.38
C LEU A 147 13.52 -8.40 1.02
N GLN A 148 14.21 -7.29 0.79
CA GLN A 148 15.00 -7.03 -0.39
C GLN A 148 16.46 -6.85 0.02
N GLY A 149 17.39 -7.25 -0.84
CA GLY A 149 18.82 -7.00 -0.61
C GLY A 149 19.50 -6.50 -1.87
N GLY A 150 20.37 -5.52 -1.71
CA GLY A 150 21.15 -4.91 -2.78
C GLY A 150 22.50 -4.38 -2.27
N PRO A 151 23.22 -3.61 -3.10
CA PRO A 151 24.54 -3.07 -2.74
C PRO A 151 24.56 -2.17 -1.50
N SER A 152 23.43 -1.54 -1.17
CA SER A 152 23.23 -0.68 0.00
C SER A 152 22.89 -1.44 1.28
N GLY A 153 22.69 -2.76 1.20
CA GLY A 153 22.31 -3.62 2.32
C GLY A 153 20.92 -4.21 2.17
N LEU A 154 20.31 -4.55 3.32
CA LEU A 154 18.95 -5.09 3.39
C LEU A 154 17.94 -3.97 3.59
N ILE A 155 16.78 -4.12 2.97
CA ILE A 155 15.60 -3.28 3.18
C ILE A 155 14.41 -4.20 3.36
N SER A 156 13.58 -3.89 4.35
CA SER A 156 12.31 -4.55 4.58
C SER A 156 11.15 -3.61 4.28
N SER A 157 10.08 -4.16 3.72
CA SER A 157 8.81 -3.47 3.52
C SER A 157 7.71 -4.26 4.19
N THR A 158 6.91 -3.59 5.02
CA THR A 158 5.68 -4.17 5.58
C THR A 158 4.49 -3.48 4.94
N VAL A 159 3.64 -4.26 4.28
CA VAL A 159 2.50 -3.78 3.51
C VAL A 159 1.23 -4.41 4.05
N VAL A 160 0.20 -3.60 4.25
CA VAL A 160 -1.13 -4.03 4.70
C VAL A 160 -2.16 -3.60 3.67
N ASP A 161 -2.81 -4.56 3.05
CA ASP A 161 -3.94 -4.39 2.14
C ASP A 161 -5.23 -4.65 2.93
N PHE A 162 -6.23 -3.80 2.78
CA PHE A 162 -7.54 -3.99 3.42
C PHE A 162 -8.70 -3.48 2.57
N ARG A 163 -9.84 -4.16 2.68
CA ARG A 163 -11.02 -3.87 1.86
C ARG A 163 -11.97 -2.91 2.55
N VAL A 164 -12.44 -1.92 1.79
CA VAL A 164 -13.60 -1.08 2.13
C VAL A 164 -14.54 -1.08 0.93
N GLY A 165 -15.48 -2.05 0.89
CA GLY A 165 -16.36 -2.23 -0.28
C GLY A 165 -15.55 -2.48 -1.56
N ARG A 166 -15.70 -1.61 -2.58
CA ARG A 166 -14.90 -1.68 -3.83
C ARG A 166 -13.59 -0.88 -3.79
N ILE A 167 -13.25 -0.30 -2.64
CA ILE A 167 -11.97 0.39 -2.42
C ILE A 167 -11.01 -0.58 -1.74
N LEU A 168 -9.80 -0.66 -2.25
CA LEU A 168 -8.67 -1.28 -1.55
C LEU A 168 -7.83 -0.15 -0.92
N GLY A 169 -7.70 -0.17 0.40
CA GLY A 169 -6.73 0.66 1.10
C GLY A 169 -5.43 -0.11 1.28
N VAL A 170 -4.31 0.59 1.11
CA VAL A 170 -2.96 0.04 1.29
C VAL A 170 -2.18 0.96 2.23
N ALA A 171 -1.55 0.37 3.24
CA ALA A 171 -0.59 1.03 4.11
C ALA A 171 0.77 0.35 4.01
N PHE A 172 1.82 1.16 3.87
CA PHE A 172 3.17 0.70 3.59
C PHE A 172 4.17 1.34 4.54
N VAL A 173 5.11 0.56 5.08
CA VAL A 173 6.27 1.05 5.82
C VAL A 173 7.54 0.41 5.27
N GLY A 174 8.50 1.25 4.86
CA GLY A 174 9.84 0.83 4.44
C GLY A 174 10.85 1.06 5.55
N THR A 175 11.66 0.05 5.86
CA THR A 175 12.65 0.07 6.94
C THR A 175 14.02 -0.44 6.46
N VAL A 176 15.09 0.24 6.87
CA VAL A 176 16.47 -0.20 6.66
C VAL A 176 16.74 -1.44 7.51
N GLY A 177 17.26 -2.50 6.90
CA GLY A 177 17.54 -3.78 7.55
C GLY A 177 16.37 -4.77 7.49
N ASP A 178 16.49 -5.87 8.24
CA ASP A 178 15.51 -6.95 8.30
C ASP A 178 14.54 -6.76 9.48
N HIS A 179 13.53 -5.89 9.29
CA HIS A 179 12.58 -5.50 10.34
C HIS A 179 11.14 -5.77 9.91
N GLN A 180 10.31 -6.14 10.88
CA GLN A 180 8.86 -6.25 10.68
C GLN A 180 8.19 -5.05 11.34
N ARG A 181 7.35 -4.33 10.60
CA ARG A 181 6.64 -3.14 11.08
C ARG A 181 5.12 -3.30 11.06
N LEU A 182 4.62 -4.51 11.35
CA LEU A 182 3.20 -4.84 11.26
C LEU A 182 2.33 -3.89 12.08
N ASP A 183 2.67 -3.66 13.35
CA ASP A 183 1.88 -2.81 14.23
C ASP A 183 1.78 -1.37 13.70
N LEU A 184 2.89 -0.84 13.18
CA LEU A 184 2.95 0.51 12.64
C LEU A 184 2.23 0.63 11.29
N ALA A 185 2.37 -0.37 10.41
CA ALA A 185 1.64 -0.44 9.15
C ALA A 185 0.13 -0.64 9.37
N ALA A 186 -0.26 -1.40 10.40
CA ALA A 186 -1.64 -1.57 10.81
C ALA A 186 -2.22 -0.27 11.39
N GLU A 187 -1.45 0.48 12.20
CA GLU A 187 -1.89 1.79 12.70
C GLU A 187 -2.18 2.77 11.56
N LEU A 188 -1.27 2.84 10.56
CA LEU A 188 -1.49 3.59 9.33
C LEU A 188 -2.73 3.11 8.57
N GLY A 189 -2.88 1.80 8.40
CA GLY A 189 -4.02 1.22 7.69
C GLY A 189 -5.35 1.52 8.37
N LEU A 190 -5.42 1.46 9.70
CA LEU A 190 -6.63 1.80 10.46
C LEU A 190 -6.96 3.28 10.40
N ALA A 191 -5.95 4.16 10.40
CA ALA A 191 -6.15 5.58 10.16
C ALA A 191 -6.71 5.83 8.75
N LEU A 192 -6.15 5.15 7.75
CA LEU A 192 -6.59 5.23 6.36
C LEU A 192 -8.01 4.69 6.19
N GLU A 193 -8.36 3.55 6.79
CA GLU A 193 -9.71 2.97 6.77
C GLU A 193 -10.74 3.99 7.28
N ARG A 194 -10.47 4.62 8.43
CA ARG A 194 -11.35 5.67 8.99
C ARG A 194 -11.50 6.85 8.04
N ARG A 195 -10.41 7.26 7.38
CA ARG A 195 -10.45 8.36 6.41
C ARG A 195 -11.27 7.99 5.16
N ILE A 196 -11.05 6.82 4.57
CA ILE A 196 -11.85 6.31 3.44
C ILE A 196 -13.33 6.31 3.81
N VAL A 197 -13.69 5.74 4.97
CA VAL A 197 -15.08 5.69 5.44
C VAL A 197 -15.67 7.09 5.60
N ARG A 198 -14.93 8.04 6.19
CA ARG A 198 -15.36 9.43 6.33
C ARG A 198 -15.69 10.06 4.98
N ILE A 199 -14.80 9.94 3.99
CA ILE A 199 -15.00 10.52 2.66
C ILE A 199 -16.18 9.85 1.93
N VAL A 200 -16.25 8.52 1.94
CA VAL A 200 -17.31 7.75 1.28
C VAL A 200 -18.69 8.04 1.86
N LEU A 201 -18.78 8.36 3.15
CA LEU A 201 -20.04 8.73 3.81
C LEU A 201 -20.37 10.23 3.70
N GLY A 202 -19.57 11.03 2.98
CA GLY A 202 -19.79 12.45 2.76
C GLY A 202 -19.39 13.35 3.93
N GLY A 203 -18.53 12.87 4.83
CA GLY A 203 -18.02 13.60 5.99
C GLY A 203 -16.72 14.37 5.76
N GLY A 204 -16.43 14.76 4.51
CA GLY A 204 -15.25 15.54 4.11
C GLY A 204 -15.40 17.03 4.39
#